data_AF-A0A8T4HNH8-F1
#
_entry.id   AF-A0A8T4HNH8-F1
#
_cell.length_a   1.000
_cell.length_b   1.000
_cell.length_c   1.000
_cell.angle_alpha   90.00
_cell.angle_beta   90.00
_cell.angle_gamma   90.00
#
_symmetry.space_group_name_H-M   'P 1'
#
loop_
_entity.id
_entity.type
_entity.pdbx_description
1 polymer ?
#
loop_
_entity_poly.entity_id
_entity_poly.type
_entity_poly.pdbx_seq_one_letter_code
_entity_poly.pdbx_strand_id
1 'polypeptide(L)'
;MSYPVGNPNFSGVQQPAFDHLVSRHGRAAFVLEQLAGDLWWELQRLNIDTSPAMRLRTLAQRVRSQATELQTRQSRVHAMQRQRSGAKLCTPGSIYWELPETAVPTPQPGHPPPTDPAKLSIELWDANLLPRAGRKRSDGTPFSPEEDAVLSWMAAHRETIVAEARKWNISPQAIAAAIAWEAMENVKGIPANQIAGSGIGSIVKKASFGPGKVHVGAPLVNQVEERGYLPRKTVRERESLLTSDEGSIQYIAGIMGAFSKVTEDRGKGHYNIRYDVPMLTQLYQGRDLAQWEADLDERAREGRLGEKLVPGNSMPQWAMRNQEFLNAAVPLRPWKTQTTPPQPIPPAIPQPSPGLSPTPRSSP
;
A
#
# COMPACT_ATOMS: atom_id res chain seq x y z
N MET A 1 20.36 20.21 -3.94
CA MET A 1 20.62 19.30 -5.08
C MET A 1 22.08 19.42 -5.40
N SER A 2 22.89 18.44 -5.03
CA SER A 2 24.32 18.40 -5.37
C SER A 2 24.43 17.71 -6.72
N TYR A 3 24.86 18.41 -7.76
CA TYR A 3 25.10 17.83 -9.07
C TYR A 3 26.09 16.67 -8.93
N PRO A 4 25.80 15.47 -9.47
CA PRO A 4 26.79 14.42 -9.47
C PRO A 4 27.95 14.87 -10.37
N VAL A 5 29.11 14.98 -9.73
CA VAL A 5 30.43 15.37 -10.22
C VAL A 5 30.60 15.21 -11.75
N GLY A 6 30.63 16.34 -12.46
CA GLY A 6 31.28 16.45 -13.77
C GLY A 6 30.40 16.43 -15.03
N ASN A 7 29.09 16.20 -14.95
CA ASN A 7 28.21 16.31 -16.12
C ASN A 7 27.05 17.30 -15.86
N PRO A 8 27.14 18.56 -16.33
CA PRO A 8 26.09 19.56 -16.13
C PRO A 8 24.77 19.23 -16.85
N ASN A 9 24.80 18.29 -17.80
CA ASN A 9 23.64 17.84 -18.57
C ASN A 9 23.02 16.55 -18.01
N PHE A 10 23.54 15.99 -16.91
CA PHE A 10 22.98 14.79 -16.30
C PHE A 10 21.78 15.15 -15.40
N SER A 11 20.59 14.74 -15.82
CA SER A 11 19.37 14.80 -15.01
C SER A 11 19.04 13.40 -14.51
N GLY A 12 19.01 13.20 -13.19
CA GLY A 12 18.74 11.89 -12.62
C GLY A 12 18.33 11.94 -11.15
N VAL A 13 17.74 10.86 -10.69
CA VAL A 13 17.20 10.77 -9.33
C VAL A 13 17.83 9.65 -8.52
N GLN A 14 18.07 9.94 -7.25
CA GLN A 14 18.42 8.95 -6.24
C GLN A 14 17.12 8.38 -5.64
N GLN A 15 16.94 7.08 -5.77
CA GLN A 15 15.62 6.45 -5.61
C GLN A 15 14.99 6.62 -4.22
N PRO A 16 15.66 6.36 -3.08
CA PRO A 16 15.03 6.59 -1.79
C PRO A 16 14.64 8.06 -1.54
N ALA A 17 15.43 8.99 -2.07
CA ALA A 17 15.16 10.42 -1.94
C ALA A 17 14.01 10.87 -2.84
N PHE A 18 13.89 10.30 -4.04
CA PHE A 18 12.83 10.61 -4.99
C PHE A 18 11.48 10.05 -4.53
N ASP A 19 11.46 8.82 -4.02
CA ASP A 19 10.27 8.20 -3.43
C ASP A 19 9.75 9.04 -2.26
N HIS A 20 10.66 9.50 -1.41
CA HIS A 20 10.31 10.37 -0.30
C HIS A 20 9.78 11.74 -0.76
N LEU A 21 10.35 12.32 -1.83
CA LEU A 21 9.89 13.58 -2.41
C LEU A 21 8.48 13.44 -3.01
N VAL A 22 8.23 12.37 -3.79
CA VAL A 22 6.93 12.10 -4.41
C VAL A 22 5.86 11.90 -3.33
N SER A 23 6.16 11.09 -2.31
CA SER A 23 5.28 10.86 -1.16
C SER A 23 4.98 12.16 -0.37
N ARG A 24 5.98 13.03 -0.19
CA ARG A 24 5.76 14.34 0.47
C ARG A 24 4.88 15.28 -0.35
N HIS A 25 5.01 15.27 -1.68
CA HIS A 25 4.15 16.08 -2.56
C HIS A 25 2.71 15.58 -2.58
N GLY A 26 2.50 14.25 -2.63
CA GLY A 26 1.17 13.65 -2.51
C GLY A 26 0.51 13.99 -1.17
N ARG A 27 1.24 13.89 -0.05
CA ARG A 27 0.75 14.33 1.27
C ARG A 27 0.42 15.82 1.32
N ALA A 28 1.24 16.68 0.72
CA ALA A 28 0.99 18.12 0.71
C ALA A 28 -0.29 18.46 -0.09
N ALA A 29 -0.50 17.83 -1.24
CA ALA A 29 -1.74 17.97 -2.01
C ALA A 29 -2.96 17.56 -1.17
N PHE A 30 -2.88 16.40 -0.51
CA PHE A 30 -3.94 15.89 0.35
C PHE A 30 -4.28 16.86 1.50
N VAL A 31 -3.28 17.37 2.22
CA VAL A 31 -3.51 18.31 3.34
C VAL A 31 -4.16 19.61 2.84
N LEU A 32 -3.79 20.10 1.67
CA LEU A 32 -4.40 21.28 1.07
C LEU A 32 -5.86 21.02 0.65
N GLU A 33 -6.17 19.83 0.13
CA GLU A 33 -7.56 19.44 -0.19
C GLU A 33 -8.42 19.34 1.07
N GLN A 34 -7.88 18.78 2.16
CA GLN A 34 -8.56 18.73 3.45
C GLN A 34 -8.84 20.13 4.00
N LEU A 35 -7.81 21.00 4.05
CA LEU A 35 -7.95 22.37 4.54
C LEU A 35 -8.99 23.16 3.74
N ALA A 36 -9.02 22.98 2.42
CA ALA A 36 -10.02 23.60 1.56
C ALA A 36 -11.44 23.13 1.88
N GLY A 37 -11.62 21.84 2.18
CA GLY A 37 -12.91 21.29 2.59
C GLY A 37 -13.38 21.85 3.95
N ASP A 38 -12.48 21.86 4.94
CA ASP A 38 -12.77 22.34 6.29
C ASP A 38 -13.21 23.81 6.27
N LEU A 39 -12.43 24.65 5.59
CA LEU A 39 -12.73 26.07 5.47
C LEU A 39 -14.07 26.32 4.74
N TRP A 40 -14.37 25.55 3.69
CA TRP A 40 -15.64 25.69 2.97
C TRP A 40 -16.82 25.45 3.90
N TRP A 41 -16.73 24.41 4.74
CA TRP A 41 -17.80 24.00 5.62
C TRP A 41 -18.06 25.02 6.74
N GLU A 42 -17.01 25.57 7.33
CA GLU A 42 -17.13 26.64 8.33
C GLU A 42 -17.78 27.90 7.77
N LEU A 43 -17.31 28.34 6.60
CA LEU A 43 -17.82 29.54 5.92
C LEU A 43 -19.29 29.34 5.51
N GLN A 44 -19.63 28.18 4.96
CA GLN A 44 -20.99 27.85 4.56
C GLN A 44 -21.96 27.84 5.76
N ARG A 45 -21.56 27.25 6.90
CA ARG A 45 -22.41 27.20 8.10
C ARG A 45 -22.68 28.59 8.69
N LEU A 46 -21.70 29.49 8.59
CA LEU A 46 -21.82 30.87 9.04
C LEU A 46 -22.51 31.78 8.00
N ASN A 47 -22.89 31.24 6.84
CA ASN A 47 -23.44 31.97 5.71
C ASN A 47 -22.53 33.14 5.25
N ILE A 48 -21.23 32.88 5.19
CA ILE A 48 -20.18 33.81 4.76
C ILE A 48 -19.64 33.36 3.38
N ASP A 49 -19.01 34.28 2.64
CA ASP A 49 -18.36 33.99 1.35
C ASP A 49 -17.41 32.79 1.42
N THR A 50 -17.66 31.79 0.58
CA THR A 50 -16.89 30.53 0.49
C THR A 50 -15.73 30.59 -0.51
N SER A 51 -15.54 31.72 -1.20
CA SER A 51 -14.46 31.91 -2.19
C SER A 51 -13.04 31.60 -1.69
N PRO A 52 -12.66 31.88 -0.43
CA PRO A 52 -11.34 31.50 0.09
C PRO A 52 -11.07 29.98 0.05
N ALA A 53 -12.08 29.18 0.40
CA ALA A 53 -12.00 27.73 0.33
C ALA A 53 -11.85 27.21 -1.10
N MET A 54 -12.55 27.85 -2.05
CA MET A 54 -12.42 27.52 -3.47
C MET A 54 -11.02 27.81 -4.03
N ARG A 55 -10.35 28.86 -3.55
CA ARG A 55 -8.95 29.17 -3.93
C ARG A 55 -7.98 28.12 -3.38
N LEU A 56 -8.15 27.69 -2.12
CA LEU A 56 -7.34 26.61 -1.55
C LEU A 56 -7.55 25.30 -2.30
N ARG A 57 -8.78 24.98 -2.68
CA ARG A 57 -9.08 23.82 -3.51
C ARG A 57 -8.39 23.87 -4.87
N THR A 58 -8.37 25.04 -5.51
CA THR A 58 -7.66 25.25 -6.78
C THR A 58 -6.15 25.06 -6.63
N LEU A 59 -5.57 25.53 -5.52
CA LEU A 59 -4.15 25.30 -5.21
C LEU A 59 -3.87 23.81 -4.99
N ALA A 60 -4.72 23.14 -4.22
CA ALA A 60 -4.59 21.72 -3.94
C ALA A 60 -4.63 20.88 -5.23
N GLN A 61 -5.50 21.23 -6.18
CA GLN A 61 -5.56 20.62 -7.51
C GLN A 61 -4.25 20.80 -8.31
N ARG A 62 -3.61 21.98 -8.24
CA ARG A 62 -2.31 22.23 -8.91
C ARG A 62 -1.17 21.44 -8.26
N VAL A 63 -1.14 21.36 -6.93
CA VAL A 63 -0.14 20.56 -6.22
C VAL A 63 -0.35 19.07 -6.51
N ARG A 64 -1.61 18.64 -6.64
CA ARG A 64 -1.96 17.28 -7.04
C ARG A 64 -1.49 16.95 -8.44
N SER A 65 -1.73 17.81 -9.43
CA SER A 65 -1.27 17.53 -10.81
C SER A 65 0.24 17.39 -10.90
N GLN A 66 0.98 18.19 -10.12
CA GLN A 66 2.43 18.05 -9.98
C GLN A 66 2.83 16.75 -9.28
N ALA A 67 2.11 16.35 -8.22
CA ALA A 67 2.34 15.07 -7.55
C ALA A 67 2.10 13.87 -8.49
N THR A 68 1.08 13.92 -9.34
CA THR A 68 0.79 12.91 -10.37
C THR A 68 1.93 12.77 -11.38
N GLU A 69 2.50 13.90 -11.81
CA GLU A 69 3.66 13.88 -12.70
C GLU A 69 4.88 13.22 -12.02
N LEU A 70 5.11 13.54 -10.74
CA LEU A 70 6.17 12.95 -9.94
C LEU A 70 5.96 11.43 -9.75
N GLN A 71 4.73 10.99 -9.47
CA GLN A 71 4.38 9.57 -9.38
C GLN A 71 4.62 8.83 -10.71
N THR A 72 4.25 9.43 -11.83
CA THR A 72 4.52 8.84 -13.17
C THR A 72 6.01 8.63 -13.40
N ARG A 73 6.82 9.62 -13.03
CA ARG A 73 8.29 9.53 -13.09
C ARG A 73 8.82 8.47 -12.11
N GLN A 74 8.23 8.35 -10.92
CA GLN A 74 8.58 7.35 -9.92
C GLN A 74 8.36 5.93 -10.43
N SER A 75 7.21 5.64 -11.04
CA SER A 75 6.91 4.32 -11.61
C SER A 75 7.92 3.91 -12.69
N ARG A 76 8.42 4.86 -13.49
CA ARG A 76 9.48 4.60 -14.49
C ARG A 76 10.80 4.21 -13.82
N VAL A 77 11.19 4.93 -12.78
CA VAL A 77 12.42 4.64 -12.02
C VAL A 77 12.34 3.25 -11.37
N HIS A 78 11.20 2.89 -10.77
CA HIS A 78 11.00 1.54 -10.26
C HIS A 78 11.03 0.48 -11.37
N ALA A 79 10.43 0.73 -12.53
CA ALA A 79 10.50 -0.19 -13.67
C ALA A 79 11.94 -0.41 -14.16
N MET A 80 12.72 0.66 -14.30
CA MET A 80 14.15 0.60 -14.66
C MET A 80 14.96 -0.19 -13.63
N GLN A 81 14.70 0.03 -12.34
CA GLN A 81 15.35 -0.70 -11.26
C GLN A 81 15.06 -2.21 -11.31
N ARG A 82 13.78 -2.57 -11.51
CA ARG A 82 13.35 -3.98 -11.58
C ARG A 82 13.96 -4.70 -12.77
N GLN A 83 13.97 -4.07 -13.93
CA GLN A 83 14.48 -4.65 -15.18
C GLN A 83 16.02 -4.57 -15.29
N ARG A 84 16.68 -3.84 -14.38
CA ARG A 84 18.11 -3.47 -14.46
C ARG A 84 18.47 -2.81 -15.79
N SER A 85 17.49 -2.18 -16.45
CA SER A 85 17.60 -1.55 -17.76
C SER A 85 17.37 -0.06 -17.60
N GLY A 86 18.30 0.76 -18.09
CA GLY A 86 18.25 2.21 -17.96
C GLY A 86 19.63 2.78 -17.76
N ALA A 87 19.86 4.00 -18.27
CA ALA A 87 21.11 4.69 -18.05
C ALA A 87 21.23 5.07 -16.57
N LYS A 88 22.38 4.77 -15.98
CA LYS A 88 22.64 4.97 -14.55
C LYS A 88 24.02 5.58 -14.36
N LEU A 89 24.10 6.50 -13.42
CA LEU A 89 25.35 7.04 -12.94
C LEU A 89 25.64 6.43 -11.56
N CYS A 90 26.67 5.60 -11.49
CA CYS A 90 27.15 5.03 -10.25
C CYS A 90 28.22 5.94 -9.66
N THR A 91 27.98 6.48 -8.45
CA THR A 91 28.98 7.18 -7.66
C THR A 91 29.42 6.30 -6.48
N PRO A 92 30.58 6.56 -5.83
CA PRO A 92 31.06 5.77 -4.70
C PRO A 92 30.09 5.62 -3.51
N GLY A 93 28.99 6.39 -3.47
CA GLY A 93 27.98 6.31 -2.43
C GLY A 93 26.53 6.19 -2.90
N SER A 94 26.23 6.17 -4.20
CA SER A 94 24.83 6.17 -4.69
C SER A 94 24.70 5.72 -6.15
N ILE A 95 23.51 5.24 -6.51
CA ILE A 95 23.10 5.00 -7.90
C ILE A 95 22.05 6.06 -8.25
N TYR A 96 22.33 6.82 -9.31
CA TYR A 96 21.38 7.75 -9.92
C TYR A 96 20.81 7.12 -11.18
N TRP A 97 19.48 7.11 -11.30
CA TRP A 97 18.79 6.73 -12.52
C TRP A 97 18.62 7.96 -13.40
N GLU A 98 19.11 7.91 -14.63
CA GLU A 98 18.95 9.01 -15.58
C GLU A 98 17.47 9.16 -15.95
N LEU A 99 16.98 10.39 -15.89
CA LEU A 99 15.66 10.77 -16.36
C LEU A 99 15.84 11.52 -17.69
N PRO A 100 15.68 10.87 -18.85
CA PRO A 100 15.86 11.56 -20.12
C PRO A 100 14.88 12.74 -20.23
N GLU A 101 15.41 13.94 -20.53
CA GLU A 101 14.64 15.19 -20.69
C GLU A 101 13.74 15.20 -21.92
N THR A 102 14.00 14.31 -22.89
CA THR A 102 13.06 14.08 -23.97
C THR A 102 11.71 13.77 -23.34
N ALA A 103 10.74 14.67 -23.55
CA ALA A 103 9.33 14.39 -23.40
C ALA A 103 8.98 13.25 -24.38
N VAL A 104 9.39 12.03 -24.03
CA VAL A 104 8.93 10.82 -24.69
C VAL A 104 7.54 10.61 -24.14
N PRO A 105 6.56 10.43 -25.04
CA PRO A 105 5.15 10.66 -24.80
C PRO A 105 4.73 10.15 -23.43
N THR A 106 3.95 10.98 -22.72
CA THR A 106 2.92 10.46 -21.82
C THR A 106 2.44 9.14 -22.41
N PRO A 107 2.51 7.99 -21.68
CA PRO A 107 2.15 6.69 -22.25
C PRO A 107 0.94 6.92 -23.12
N GLN A 108 1.05 6.66 -24.45
CA GLN A 108 0.01 7.10 -25.38
C GLN A 108 -1.29 6.59 -24.78
N PRO A 109 -2.16 7.51 -24.30
CA PRO A 109 -3.19 7.10 -23.37
C PRO A 109 -4.05 6.15 -24.16
N GLY A 110 -4.14 4.89 -23.73
CA GLY A 110 -5.18 4.01 -24.27
C GLY A 110 -6.51 4.77 -24.26
N HIS A 111 -6.72 5.57 -23.21
CA HIS A 111 -7.55 6.77 -23.18
C HIS A 111 -6.96 7.76 -22.15
N PRO A 112 -7.14 9.09 -22.28
CA PRO A 112 -6.79 10.03 -21.22
C PRO A 112 -7.43 9.61 -19.88
N PRO A 113 -6.84 9.96 -18.72
CA PRO A 113 -7.51 9.74 -17.43
C PRO A 113 -8.94 10.31 -17.53
N PRO A 114 -9.97 9.58 -17.06
CA PRO A 114 -11.34 9.99 -17.32
C PRO A 114 -11.62 11.40 -16.83
N THR A 115 -12.37 12.16 -17.61
CA THR A 115 -12.86 13.49 -17.20
C THR A 115 -13.88 13.41 -16.07
N ASP A 116 -14.40 12.22 -15.80
CA ASP A 116 -15.28 11.90 -14.68
C ASP A 116 -14.59 10.89 -13.74
N PRO A 117 -14.02 11.34 -12.59
CA PRO A 117 -13.30 10.46 -11.68
C PRO A 117 -14.24 9.49 -10.97
N ALA A 118 -13.82 8.24 -10.82
CA ALA A 118 -14.55 7.23 -10.08
C ALA A 118 -14.61 7.59 -8.58
N LYS A 119 -15.72 7.23 -7.92
CA LYS A 119 -15.99 7.59 -6.53
C LYS A 119 -15.27 6.63 -5.56
N LEU A 120 -13.95 6.79 -5.46
CA LEU A 120 -13.11 5.99 -4.57
C LEU A 120 -12.87 6.68 -3.23
N SER A 121 -12.47 5.90 -2.23
CA SER A 121 -11.92 6.43 -0.98
C SER A 121 -10.66 7.25 -1.26
N ILE A 122 -10.35 8.17 -0.36
CA ILE A 122 -9.24 9.11 -0.54
C ILE A 122 -7.88 8.41 -0.62
N GLU A 123 -7.74 7.28 0.08
CA GLU A 123 -6.54 6.45 0.12
C GLU A 123 -6.25 5.75 -1.21
N LEU A 124 -7.24 5.65 -2.11
CA LEU A 124 -7.07 5.06 -3.44
C LEU A 124 -7.48 6.00 -4.58
N TRP A 125 -7.68 7.29 -4.30
CA TRP A 125 -8.12 8.24 -5.33
C TRP A 125 -7.13 8.34 -6.49
N ASP A 126 -5.84 8.14 -6.24
CA ASP A 126 -4.81 8.22 -7.28
C ASP A 126 -4.98 7.15 -8.38
N ALA A 127 -5.80 6.12 -8.13
CA ALA A 127 -6.27 5.21 -9.17
C ALA A 127 -7.03 5.91 -10.32
N ASN A 128 -7.63 7.08 -10.09
CA ASN A 128 -8.25 7.91 -11.12
C ASN A 128 -7.25 8.55 -12.10
N LEU A 129 -5.97 8.54 -11.75
CA LEU A 129 -4.90 9.10 -12.57
C LEU A 129 -4.27 8.06 -13.50
N LEU A 130 -4.61 6.78 -13.31
CA LEU A 130 -4.08 5.68 -14.10
C LEU A 130 -4.92 5.46 -15.36
N PRO A 131 -4.29 5.03 -16.48
CA PRO A 131 -5.02 4.50 -17.62
C PRO A 131 -5.96 3.38 -17.16
N ARG A 132 -7.20 3.43 -17.63
CA ARG A 132 -8.23 2.45 -17.34
C ARG A 132 -7.82 1.07 -17.85
N ALA A 133 -7.98 0.04 -17.01
CA ALA A 133 -7.54 -1.30 -17.32
C ALA A 133 -8.35 -1.89 -18.49
N GLY A 134 -9.58 -1.40 -18.68
CA GLY A 134 -10.45 -1.80 -19.79
C GLY A 134 -10.81 -3.29 -19.75
N ARG A 135 -10.69 -3.90 -18.56
CA ARG A 135 -10.98 -5.32 -18.38
C ARG A 135 -12.48 -5.54 -18.48
N LYS A 136 -12.85 -6.72 -18.95
CA LYS A 136 -14.23 -7.15 -19.07
C LYS A 136 -14.45 -8.36 -18.18
N ARG A 137 -15.67 -8.50 -17.69
CA ARG A 137 -16.17 -9.74 -17.10
C ARG A 137 -16.23 -10.85 -18.14
N SER A 138 -16.41 -12.06 -17.67
CA SER A 138 -16.55 -13.29 -18.45
C SER A 138 -17.72 -13.25 -19.44
N ASP A 139 -18.78 -12.50 -19.12
CA ASP A 139 -19.93 -12.24 -19.99
C ASP A 139 -19.68 -11.11 -21.02
N GLY A 140 -18.49 -10.50 -21.02
CA GLY A 140 -18.11 -9.41 -21.90
C GLY A 140 -18.54 -8.02 -21.43
N THR A 141 -19.25 -7.91 -20.30
CA THR A 141 -19.63 -6.62 -19.72
C THR A 141 -18.41 -5.90 -19.11
N PRO A 142 -18.31 -4.56 -19.20
CA PRO A 142 -17.24 -3.82 -18.56
C PRO A 142 -17.42 -3.79 -17.04
N PHE A 143 -16.31 -3.78 -16.30
CA PHE A 143 -16.32 -3.42 -14.88
C PHE A 143 -16.84 -1.98 -14.69
N SER A 144 -17.37 -1.67 -13.51
CA SER A 144 -17.80 -0.32 -13.16
C SER A 144 -16.62 0.67 -13.21
N PRO A 145 -16.86 1.98 -13.28
CA PRO A 145 -15.79 2.96 -13.24
C PRO A 145 -14.89 2.83 -12.00
N GLU A 146 -15.47 2.56 -10.82
CA GLU A 146 -14.75 2.32 -9.57
C GLU A 146 -13.92 1.03 -9.65
N GLU A 147 -14.53 -0.07 -10.06
CA GLU A 147 -13.84 -1.35 -10.20
C GLU A 147 -12.67 -1.24 -11.19
N ASP A 148 -12.89 -0.63 -12.36
CA ASP A 148 -11.85 -0.49 -13.38
C ASP A 148 -10.71 0.44 -12.93
N ALA A 149 -11.02 1.48 -12.14
CA ALA A 149 -10.00 2.30 -11.48
C ALA A 149 -9.17 1.48 -10.50
N VAL A 150 -9.81 0.71 -9.61
CA VAL A 150 -9.09 -0.17 -8.67
C VAL A 150 -8.28 -1.22 -9.43
N LEU A 151 -8.80 -1.79 -10.52
CA LEU A 151 -8.07 -2.76 -11.35
C LEU A 151 -6.81 -2.14 -11.98
N SER A 152 -6.86 -0.88 -12.42
CA SER A 152 -5.68 -0.15 -12.88
C SER A 152 -4.63 0.00 -11.79
N TRP A 153 -5.05 0.38 -10.57
CA TRP A 153 -4.14 0.48 -9.43
C TRP A 153 -3.54 -0.88 -9.07
N MET A 154 -4.38 -1.92 -8.98
CA MET A 154 -3.93 -3.29 -8.72
C MET A 154 -2.94 -3.78 -9.77
N ALA A 155 -3.11 -3.41 -11.04
CA ALA A 155 -2.16 -3.75 -12.10
C ALA A 155 -0.79 -3.08 -11.88
N ALA A 156 -0.77 -1.80 -11.46
CA ALA A 156 0.46 -1.06 -11.17
C ALA A 156 1.23 -1.63 -9.96
N HIS A 157 0.52 -2.13 -8.94
CA HIS A 157 1.12 -2.68 -7.71
C HIS A 157 1.14 -4.22 -7.67
N ARG A 158 0.78 -4.89 -8.77
CA ARG A 158 0.60 -6.36 -8.84
C ARG A 158 1.81 -7.11 -8.35
N GLU A 159 3.01 -6.68 -8.75
CA GLU A 159 4.26 -7.34 -8.36
C GLU A 159 4.48 -7.28 -6.85
N THR A 160 4.25 -6.13 -6.23
CA THR A 160 4.36 -5.95 -4.78
C THR A 160 3.34 -6.81 -4.04
N ILE A 161 2.06 -6.77 -4.45
CA ILE A 161 1.00 -7.59 -3.84
C ILE A 161 1.37 -9.07 -3.90
N VAL A 162 1.82 -9.55 -5.06
CA VAL A 162 2.21 -10.96 -5.24
C VAL A 162 3.46 -11.31 -4.42
N ALA A 163 4.45 -10.43 -4.38
CA ALA A 163 5.68 -10.66 -3.62
C ALA A 163 5.41 -10.73 -2.11
N GLU A 164 4.64 -9.80 -1.56
CA GLU A 164 4.27 -9.81 -0.14
C GLU A 164 3.38 -11.01 0.20
N ALA A 165 2.38 -11.31 -0.63
CA ALA A 165 1.55 -12.51 -0.43
C ALA A 165 2.40 -13.80 -0.43
N ARG A 166 3.42 -13.87 -1.29
CA ARG A 166 4.33 -15.02 -1.36
C ARG A 166 5.17 -15.15 -0.09
N LYS A 167 5.72 -14.06 0.46
CA LYS A 167 6.49 -14.08 1.71
C LYS A 167 5.68 -14.70 2.85
N TRP A 168 4.40 -14.36 2.90
CA TRP A 168 3.49 -14.81 3.95
C TRP A 168 2.77 -16.12 3.62
N ASN A 169 2.94 -16.65 2.41
CA ASN A 169 2.19 -17.78 1.86
C ASN A 169 0.69 -17.62 2.13
N ILE A 170 0.12 -16.52 1.66
CA ILE A 170 -1.32 -16.22 1.73
C ILE A 170 -1.86 -15.90 0.34
N SER A 171 -3.19 -15.87 0.16
CA SER A 171 -3.80 -15.46 -1.09
C SER A 171 -3.54 -13.98 -1.39
N PRO A 172 -2.96 -13.63 -2.55
CA PRO A 172 -2.85 -12.22 -2.96
C PRO A 172 -4.23 -11.60 -3.20
N GLN A 173 -5.27 -12.41 -3.49
CA GLN A 173 -6.64 -11.93 -3.60
C GLN A 173 -7.21 -11.46 -2.26
N ALA A 174 -6.73 -11.97 -1.13
CA ALA A 174 -7.14 -11.45 0.18
C ALA A 174 -6.63 -10.03 0.40
N ILE A 175 -5.36 -9.76 0.04
CA ILE A 175 -4.79 -8.41 0.05
C ILE A 175 -5.59 -7.50 -0.88
N ALA A 176 -5.84 -7.95 -2.13
CA ALA A 176 -6.61 -7.19 -3.09
C ALA A 176 -8.05 -6.90 -2.59
N ALA A 177 -8.69 -7.87 -1.92
CA ALA A 177 -10.02 -7.70 -1.35
C ALA A 177 -10.05 -6.67 -0.23
N ALA A 178 -9.06 -6.66 0.68
CA ALA A 178 -9.00 -5.65 1.74
C ALA A 178 -8.84 -4.23 1.17
N ILE A 179 -7.96 -4.04 0.20
CA ILE A 179 -7.74 -2.74 -0.45
C ILE A 179 -8.98 -2.30 -1.23
N ALA A 180 -9.54 -3.19 -2.06
CA ALA A 180 -10.69 -2.89 -2.90
C ALA A 180 -11.95 -2.58 -2.08
N TRP A 181 -12.20 -3.33 -1.02
CA TRP A 181 -13.31 -3.06 -0.11
C TRP A 181 -13.17 -1.71 0.57
N GLU A 182 -11.96 -1.37 1.05
CA GLU A 182 -11.72 -0.06 1.66
C GLU A 182 -11.87 1.10 0.69
N ALA A 183 -11.56 0.88 -0.59
CA ALA A 183 -11.63 1.87 -1.64
C ALA A 183 -13.04 2.09 -2.21
N MET A 184 -13.88 1.05 -2.28
CA MET A 184 -15.17 1.11 -2.98
C MET A 184 -16.40 0.98 -2.07
N GLU A 185 -16.28 0.29 -0.93
CA GLU A 185 -17.42 -0.01 -0.05
C GLU A 185 -17.35 0.78 1.24
N ASN A 186 -16.17 0.90 1.84
CA ASN A 186 -15.94 1.70 3.05
C ASN A 186 -15.50 3.12 2.70
N VAL A 187 -16.20 3.71 1.72
CA VAL A 187 -16.00 5.10 1.31
C VAL A 187 -16.57 5.99 2.40
N LYS A 188 -15.79 6.19 3.46
CA LYS A 188 -16.10 7.18 4.47
C LYS A 188 -15.85 8.55 3.85
N GLY A 189 -16.91 9.31 3.61
CA GLY A 189 -16.78 10.76 3.55
C GLY A 189 -16.23 11.25 4.89
N ILE A 190 -15.36 12.25 4.90
CA ILE A 190 -14.75 12.79 6.12
C ILE A 190 -15.88 13.22 7.07
N PRO A 191 -16.12 12.54 8.22
CA PRO A 191 -17.02 13.08 9.20
C PRO A 191 -16.29 14.20 9.94
N ALA A 192 -16.95 15.36 10.11
CA ALA A 192 -16.35 16.58 10.64
C ALA A 192 -15.67 16.45 12.02
N ASN A 193 -15.92 15.35 12.73
CA ASN A 193 -15.32 15.02 14.02
C ASN A 193 -14.00 14.24 13.94
N GLN A 194 -13.53 13.83 12.74
CA GLN A 194 -12.20 13.25 12.51
C GLN A 194 -11.16 14.28 11.99
N ILE A 195 -11.53 15.56 11.95
CA ILE A 195 -10.68 16.71 11.59
C ILE A 195 -9.59 16.99 12.68
N ALA A 196 -9.69 16.37 13.86
CA ALA A 196 -8.64 16.40 14.87
C ALA A 196 -7.52 15.41 14.52
N GLY A 197 -6.56 15.86 13.70
CA GLY A 197 -5.35 15.10 13.34
C GLY A 197 -4.25 15.88 12.65
N SER A 198 -4.29 17.21 12.78
CA SER A 198 -3.50 18.21 12.07
C SER A 198 -2.02 18.31 12.48
N GLY A 199 -1.48 17.39 13.28
CA GLY A 199 -0.04 17.39 13.58
C GLY A 199 0.49 18.65 14.28
N ILE A 200 -0.38 19.49 14.87
CA ILE A 200 0.00 20.41 15.95
C ILE A 200 -0.59 19.85 17.24
N GLY A 201 0.14 18.94 17.88
CA GLY A 201 -0.01 18.63 19.30
C GLY A 201 -1.13 17.67 19.75
N SER A 202 -1.80 16.90 18.87
CA SER A 202 -2.68 15.83 19.37
C SER A 202 -2.67 14.56 18.49
N ILE A 203 -2.40 13.43 19.14
CA ILE A 203 -2.46 12.08 18.57
C ILE A 203 -3.92 11.74 18.28
N VAL A 204 -4.28 11.50 17.02
CA VAL A 204 -5.62 10.99 16.69
C VAL A 204 -5.72 9.56 17.16
N LYS A 205 -6.57 9.31 18.17
CA LYS A 205 -6.94 7.95 18.54
C LYS A 205 -7.63 7.31 17.32
N LYS A 206 -7.04 6.24 16.79
CA LYS A 206 -7.54 5.39 15.67
C LYS A 206 -7.27 5.88 14.23
N ALA A 207 -6.21 6.65 13.98
CA ALA A 207 -5.80 6.96 12.61
C ALA A 207 -5.50 5.68 11.79
N SER A 208 -6.02 5.64 10.55
CA SER A 208 -5.73 4.62 9.55
C SER A 208 -5.10 5.26 8.31
N PHE A 209 -4.18 4.57 7.65
CA PHE A 209 -3.47 5.11 6.47
C PHE A 209 -3.41 4.10 5.33
N GLY A 210 -3.24 4.67 4.13
CA GLY A 210 -2.93 3.94 2.91
C GLY A 210 -4.03 3.01 2.38
N PRO A 211 -3.76 2.35 1.24
CA PRO A 211 -4.68 1.37 0.69
C PRO A 211 -4.94 0.28 1.75
N GLY A 212 -6.21 -0.03 2.02
CA GLY A 212 -6.59 -1.00 3.05
C GLY A 212 -6.71 -0.45 4.48
N LYS A 213 -6.55 0.86 4.69
CA LYS A 213 -6.80 1.59 5.94
C LYS A 213 -6.21 0.93 7.20
N VAL A 214 -4.91 0.63 7.19
CA VAL A 214 -4.24 0.01 8.34
C VAL A 214 -4.21 1.00 9.53
N HIS A 215 -4.74 0.58 10.68
CA HIS A 215 -4.83 1.42 11.89
C HIS A 215 -3.52 1.43 12.70
N VAL A 216 -2.81 2.57 12.70
CA VAL A 216 -1.47 2.72 13.28
C VAL A 216 -1.43 2.40 14.77
N GLY A 217 -2.42 2.85 15.54
CA GLY A 217 -2.48 2.66 16.98
C GLY A 217 -3.29 1.45 17.42
N ALA A 218 -3.75 0.59 16.50
CA ALA A 218 -4.58 -0.55 16.86
C ALA A 218 -3.78 -1.64 17.58
N PRO A 219 -4.36 -2.32 18.59
CA PRO A 219 -3.72 -3.45 19.26
C PRO A 219 -3.15 -4.50 18.29
N LEU A 220 -3.90 -4.80 17.22
CA LEU A 220 -3.49 -5.74 16.18
C LEU A 220 -2.09 -5.44 15.62
N VAL A 221 -1.79 -4.19 15.27
CA VAL A 221 -0.51 -3.85 14.64
C VAL A 221 0.65 -4.02 15.63
N ASN A 222 0.46 -3.56 16.86
CA ASN A 222 1.46 -3.75 17.91
C ASN A 222 1.69 -5.26 18.18
N GLN A 223 0.62 -6.06 18.26
CA GLN A 223 0.74 -7.51 18.46
C GLN A 223 1.50 -8.20 17.31
N VAL A 224 1.25 -7.83 16.06
CA VAL A 224 1.95 -8.38 14.89
C VAL A 224 3.45 -8.04 14.93
N GLU A 225 3.81 -6.82 15.30
CA GLU A 225 5.22 -6.40 15.44
C GLU A 225 5.91 -7.00 16.67
N GLU A 226 5.22 -7.03 17.82
CA GLU A 226 5.76 -7.57 19.07
C GLU A 226 6.09 -9.04 18.97
N ARG A 227 5.27 -9.79 18.23
CA ARG A 227 5.42 -11.23 17.96
C ARG A 227 6.38 -11.53 16.80
N GLY A 228 7.01 -10.52 16.22
CA GLY A 228 8.07 -10.67 15.23
C GLY A 228 7.59 -10.98 13.81
N TYR A 229 6.30 -10.84 13.51
CA TYR A 229 5.80 -10.97 12.13
C TYR A 229 6.20 -9.75 11.29
N LEU A 230 6.16 -8.55 11.86
CA LEU A 230 6.67 -7.33 11.20
C LEU A 230 7.77 -6.68 12.06
N PRO A 231 8.69 -5.91 11.46
CA PRO A 231 9.67 -5.16 12.23
C PRO A 231 8.98 -4.17 13.17
N ARG A 232 9.44 -4.09 14.42
CA ARG A 232 8.96 -3.09 15.37
C ARG A 232 9.21 -1.68 14.85
N LYS A 233 8.19 -0.83 14.95
CA LYS A 233 8.22 0.57 14.53
C LYS A 233 7.63 1.45 15.63
N THR A 234 8.18 2.66 15.76
CA THR A 234 7.48 3.73 16.48
C THR A 234 6.22 4.14 15.71
N VAL A 235 5.26 4.76 16.39
CA VAL A 235 4.04 5.29 15.76
C VAL A 235 4.35 6.16 14.55
N ARG A 236 5.32 7.08 14.68
CA ARG A 236 5.72 7.99 13.59
C ARG A 236 6.34 7.27 12.40
N GLU A 237 7.19 6.27 12.63
CA GLU A 237 7.77 5.48 11.53
C GLU A 237 6.69 4.66 10.82
N ARG A 238 5.75 4.11 11.58
CA ARG A 238 4.60 3.36 11.06
C ARG A 238 3.69 4.24 10.22
N GLU A 239 3.36 5.46 10.68
CA GLU A 239 2.62 6.45 9.88
C GLU A 239 3.32 6.75 8.55
N SER A 240 4.63 7.02 8.59
CA SER A 240 5.40 7.32 7.39
C SER A 240 5.39 6.17 6.38
N LEU A 241 5.45 4.93 6.87
CA LEU A 241 5.46 3.72 6.05
C LEU A 241 4.06 3.41 5.50
N LEU A 242 3.02 3.47 6.33
CA LEU A 242 1.64 3.22 5.90
C LEU A 242 1.09 4.32 4.99
N THR A 243 1.73 5.49 4.93
CA THR A 243 1.40 6.49 3.90
C THR A 243 1.87 6.07 2.50
N SER A 244 2.77 5.08 2.35
CA SER A 244 3.10 4.54 1.03
C SER A 244 2.24 3.31 0.71
N ASP A 245 2.00 3.11 -0.59
CA ASP A 245 1.27 1.96 -1.10
C ASP A 245 1.98 0.65 -0.76
N GLU A 246 3.29 0.59 -0.99
CA GLU A 246 4.12 -0.59 -0.70
C GLU A 246 4.13 -0.93 0.78
N GLY A 247 4.23 0.09 1.64
CA GLY A 247 4.26 -0.09 3.09
C GLY A 247 2.91 -0.61 3.61
N SER A 248 1.81 -0.08 3.07
CA SER A 248 0.47 -0.58 3.38
C SER A 248 0.26 -2.02 2.91
N ILE A 249 0.64 -2.34 1.67
CA ILE A 249 0.57 -3.71 1.15
C ILE A 249 1.35 -4.68 2.05
N GLN A 250 2.56 -4.30 2.48
CA GLN A 250 3.39 -5.10 3.38
C GLN A 250 2.69 -5.38 4.71
N TYR A 251 2.05 -4.37 5.31
CA TYR A 251 1.34 -4.52 6.57
C TYR A 251 0.10 -5.39 6.44
N ILE A 252 -0.71 -5.19 5.39
CA ILE A 252 -1.89 -6.04 5.13
C ILE A 252 -1.46 -7.50 5.01
N ALA A 253 -0.42 -7.76 4.22
CA ALA A 253 0.09 -9.11 4.02
C ALA A 253 0.63 -9.72 5.33
N GLY A 254 1.39 -8.95 6.11
CA GLY A 254 1.92 -9.38 7.40
C GLY A 254 0.84 -9.69 8.43
N ILE A 255 -0.20 -8.86 8.51
CA ILE A 255 -1.35 -9.08 9.39
C ILE A 255 -2.10 -10.36 9.00
N MET A 256 -2.41 -10.54 7.71
CA MET A 256 -3.09 -11.74 7.21
C MET A 256 -2.24 -13.01 7.38
N GLY A 257 -0.92 -12.89 7.20
CA GLY A 257 0.06 -13.95 7.47
C GLY A 257 0.09 -14.35 8.95
N ALA A 258 0.08 -13.37 9.85
CA ALA A 258 0.03 -13.60 11.30
C ALA A 258 -1.26 -14.33 11.71
N PHE A 259 -2.42 -13.88 11.21
CA PHE A 259 -3.68 -14.59 11.45
C PHE A 259 -3.66 -16.02 10.92
N SER A 260 -3.10 -16.24 9.73
CA SER A 260 -2.96 -17.60 9.17
C SER A 260 -2.14 -18.50 10.08
N LYS A 261 -0.98 -18.01 10.56
CA LYS A 261 -0.08 -18.77 11.43
C LYS A 261 -0.74 -19.09 12.79
N VAL A 262 -1.36 -18.09 13.42
CA VAL A 262 -2.11 -18.26 14.67
C VAL A 262 -3.21 -19.31 14.50
N THR A 263 -3.94 -19.26 13.39
CA THR A 263 -5.02 -20.19 13.08
C THR A 263 -4.52 -21.63 12.94
N GLU A 264 -3.38 -21.83 12.28
CA GLU A 264 -2.76 -23.15 12.12
C GLU A 264 -2.26 -23.72 13.45
N ASP A 265 -1.56 -22.88 14.23
CA ASP A 265 -0.96 -23.28 15.51
C ASP A 265 -2.02 -23.63 16.55
N ARG A 266 -2.97 -22.71 16.77
CA ARG A 266 -4.03 -22.86 17.79
C ARG A 266 -5.16 -23.77 17.32
N GLY A 267 -5.42 -23.79 16.02
CA GLY A 267 -6.36 -24.71 15.40
C GLY A 267 -5.85 -26.15 15.34
N LYS A 268 -4.61 -26.44 15.79
CA LYS A 268 -4.01 -27.78 15.83
C LYS A 268 -4.11 -28.53 14.51
N GLY A 269 -3.97 -27.81 13.38
CA GLY A 269 -4.08 -28.37 12.03
C GLY A 269 -5.50 -28.59 11.51
N HIS A 270 -6.56 -28.31 12.28
CA HIS A 270 -7.95 -28.41 11.79
C HIS A 270 -8.31 -27.32 10.78
N TYR A 271 -7.56 -26.21 10.75
CA TYR A 271 -7.84 -25.05 9.91
C TYR A 271 -6.62 -24.64 9.10
N ASN A 272 -6.83 -24.34 7.82
CA ASN A 272 -5.86 -23.66 6.96
C ASN A 272 -6.57 -22.56 6.20
N ILE A 273 -6.33 -21.31 6.60
CA ILE A 273 -6.99 -20.14 6.02
C ILE A 273 -6.09 -19.38 5.03
N ARG A 274 -4.89 -19.88 4.71
CA ARG A 274 -3.91 -19.16 3.88
C ARG A 274 -4.46 -18.74 2.53
N TYR A 275 -5.37 -19.52 1.95
CA TYR A 275 -6.04 -19.17 0.69
C TYR A 275 -7.56 -19.06 0.83
N ASP A 276 -8.05 -18.99 2.06
CA ASP A 276 -9.45 -18.71 2.38
C ASP A 276 -9.61 -17.18 2.43
N VAL A 277 -9.83 -16.57 1.26
CA VAL A 277 -10.00 -15.12 1.11
C VAL A 277 -11.08 -14.57 2.06
N PRO A 278 -12.27 -15.21 2.18
CA PRO A 278 -13.26 -14.80 3.17
C PRO A 278 -12.74 -14.85 4.62
N MET A 279 -12.07 -15.91 5.06
CA MET A 279 -11.57 -15.93 6.44
C MET A 279 -10.43 -14.93 6.71
N LEU A 280 -9.53 -14.72 5.75
CA LEU A 280 -8.47 -13.72 5.90
C LEU A 280 -9.03 -12.30 6.03
N THR A 281 -10.04 -11.97 5.23
CA THR A 281 -10.70 -10.66 5.28
C THR A 281 -11.61 -10.50 6.51
N GLN A 282 -12.26 -11.57 6.97
CA GLN A 282 -13.00 -11.59 8.24
C GLN A 282 -12.12 -11.18 9.42
N LEU A 283 -10.95 -11.80 9.54
CA LEU A 283 -10.02 -11.56 10.64
C LEU A 283 -9.35 -10.19 10.51
N TYR A 284 -8.96 -9.80 9.29
CA TYR A 284 -8.41 -8.47 9.01
C TYR A 284 -9.37 -7.34 9.41
N GLN A 285 -10.67 -7.49 9.13
CA GLN A 285 -11.65 -6.41 9.35
C GLN A 285 -11.98 -6.16 10.82
N GLY A 286 -11.96 -7.19 11.70
CA GLY A 286 -12.70 -7.09 12.96
C GLY A 286 -12.14 -7.85 14.16
N ARG A 287 -10.89 -8.32 14.11
CA ARG A 287 -10.23 -9.01 15.22
C ARG A 287 -8.82 -8.49 15.43
N ASP A 288 -8.31 -8.61 16.65
CA ASP A 288 -6.87 -8.68 16.89
C ASP A 288 -6.41 -10.14 17.12
N LEU A 289 -5.09 -10.37 17.21
CA LEU A 289 -4.56 -11.74 17.34
C LEU A 289 -4.94 -12.37 18.68
N ALA A 290 -4.93 -11.60 19.77
CA ALA A 290 -5.26 -12.11 21.10
C ALA A 290 -6.72 -12.55 21.20
N GLN A 291 -7.64 -11.76 20.63
CA GLN A 291 -9.05 -12.13 20.53
C GLN A 291 -9.24 -13.42 19.73
N TRP A 292 -8.54 -13.55 18.60
CA TRP A 292 -8.67 -14.74 17.77
C TRP A 292 -8.08 -16.00 18.42
N GLU A 293 -6.98 -15.86 19.15
CA GLU A 293 -6.42 -16.96 19.95
C GLU A 293 -7.40 -17.43 21.03
N ALA A 294 -8.03 -16.49 21.75
CA ALA A 294 -9.03 -16.82 22.75
C ALA A 294 -10.24 -17.57 22.14
N ASP A 295 -10.73 -17.13 20.98
CA ASP A 295 -11.83 -17.79 20.25
C ASP A 295 -11.44 -19.24 19.86
N LEU A 296 -10.19 -19.48 19.44
CA LEU A 296 -9.70 -20.81 19.08
C LEU A 296 -9.46 -21.71 20.30
N ASP A 297 -8.90 -21.16 21.37
CA ASP A 297 -8.69 -21.87 22.64
C ASP A 297 -10.04 -22.27 23.27
N GLU A 298 -11.06 -21.41 23.19
CA GLU A 298 -12.42 -21.72 23.60
C GLU A 298 -13.03 -22.85 22.78
N ARG A 299 -12.93 -22.79 21.45
CA ARG A 299 -13.38 -23.89 20.58
C ARG A 299 -12.68 -25.20 20.91
N ALA A 300 -11.40 -25.16 21.24
CA ALA A 300 -10.64 -26.34 21.66
C ALA A 300 -11.17 -26.92 22.98
N ARG A 301 -11.43 -26.06 23.97
CA ARG A 301 -12.02 -26.44 25.27
C ARG A 301 -13.39 -27.10 25.10
N GLU A 302 -14.17 -26.64 24.12
CA GLU A 302 -15.53 -27.14 23.85
C GLU A 302 -15.58 -28.32 22.89
N GLY A 303 -14.41 -28.82 22.42
CA GLY A 303 -14.37 -29.92 21.45
C GLY A 303 -14.91 -29.54 20.06
N ARG A 304 -14.96 -28.25 19.75
CA ARG A 304 -15.49 -27.66 18.50
C ARG A 304 -14.40 -27.33 17.48
N LEU A 305 -13.17 -27.82 17.68
CA LEU A 305 -12.14 -27.78 16.65
C LEU A 305 -12.54 -28.69 15.48
N GLY A 306 -12.49 -28.16 14.27
CA GLY A 306 -12.95 -28.86 13.05
C GLY A 306 -14.34 -28.45 12.59
N GLU A 307 -15.11 -27.72 13.41
CA GLU A 307 -16.30 -27.03 12.91
C GLU A 307 -15.90 -25.99 11.87
N LYS A 308 -16.67 -25.89 10.78
CA LYS A 308 -16.40 -24.92 9.73
C LYS A 308 -16.42 -23.49 10.30
N LEU A 309 -15.35 -22.75 10.08
CA LEU A 309 -15.32 -21.31 10.34
C LEU A 309 -16.19 -20.61 9.30
N VAL A 310 -17.13 -19.79 9.76
CA VAL A 310 -18.08 -19.07 8.89
C VAL A 310 -17.85 -17.57 9.06
N PRO A 311 -17.38 -16.87 8.01
CA PRO A 311 -17.22 -15.42 8.07
C PRO A 311 -18.58 -14.73 8.03
N GLY A 312 -18.74 -13.67 8.84
CA GLY A 312 -20.00 -12.96 9.02
C GLY A 312 -19.94 -11.46 8.77
N ASN A 313 -18.76 -10.87 8.68
CA ASN A 313 -18.61 -9.43 8.51
C ASN A 313 -18.85 -8.99 7.05
N SER A 314 -18.95 -7.68 6.81
CA SER A 314 -19.26 -7.14 5.48
C SER A 314 -18.15 -7.30 4.45
N MET A 315 -16.88 -7.18 4.84
CA MET A 315 -15.73 -7.35 3.93
C MET A 315 -15.64 -8.77 3.35
N PRO A 316 -15.72 -9.86 4.15
CA PRO A 316 -15.67 -11.20 3.58
C PRO A 316 -16.91 -11.55 2.75
N GLN A 317 -18.09 -11.07 3.13
CA GLN A 317 -19.30 -11.23 2.31
C GLN A 317 -19.16 -10.52 0.96
N TRP A 318 -18.57 -9.32 0.94
CA TRP A 318 -18.26 -8.61 -0.29
C TRP A 318 -17.24 -9.39 -1.13
N ALA A 319 -16.16 -9.88 -0.53
CA ALA A 319 -15.13 -10.65 -1.22
C ALA A 319 -15.71 -11.92 -1.87
N MET A 320 -16.65 -12.59 -1.20
CA MET A 320 -17.36 -13.76 -1.74
C MET A 320 -18.20 -13.42 -2.98
N ARG A 321 -18.86 -12.26 -3.01
CA ARG A 321 -19.68 -11.83 -4.16
C ARG A 321 -18.85 -11.28 -5.32
N ASN A 322 -17.63 -10.81 -5.05
CA ASN A 322 -16.77 -10.14 -6.03
C ASN A 322 -15.59 -11.00 -6.50
N GLN A 323 -15.74 -12.33 -6.52
CA GLN A 323 -14.67 -13.24 -6.93
C GLN A 323 -14.16 -12.99 -8.34
N GLU A 324 -15.05 -12.66 -9.28
CA GLU A 324 -14.66 -12.35 -10.66
C GLU A 324 -13.76 -11.11 -10.74
N PHE A 325 -14.12 -10.05 -10.02
CA PHE A 325 -13.28 -8.86 -9.86
C PHE A 325 -11.91 -9.22 -9.25
N LEU A 326 -11.88 -10.03 -8.18
CA LEU A 326 -10.63 -10.43 -7.52
C LEU A 326 -9.75 -11.31 -8.42
N ASN A 327 -10.36 -12.19 -9.22
CA ASN A 327 -9.69 -13.01 -10.23
C ASN A 327 -9.10 -12.15 -11.34
N ALA A 328 -9.81 -11.09 -11.75
CA ALA A 328 -9.29 -10.12 -12.69
C ALA A 328 -8.11 -9.35 -12.07
N ALA A 329 -8.22 -8.89 -10.82
CA ALA A 329 -7.22 -8.05 -10.16
C ALA A 329 -5.85 -8.72 -10.05
N VAL A 330 -5.81 -9.90 -9.41
CA VAL A 330 -4.57 -10.64 -9.14
C VAL A 330 -4.81 -12.17 -9.18
N PRO A 331 -3.82 -12.96 -9.63
CA PRO A 331 -3.95 -14.42 -9.71
C PRO A 331 -4.04 -15.05 -8.31
N LEU A 332 -4.89 -16.06 -8.11
CA LEU A 332 -5.08 -16.72 -6.80
C LEU A 332 -3.82 -17.46 -6.30
N ARG A 333 -3.04 -18.09 -7.19
CA ARG A 333 -1.81 -18.85 -6.83
C ARG A 333 -0.70 -18.62 -7.84
N PRO A 334 -0.07 -17.43 -7.88
CA PRO A 334 0.92 -17.09 -8.90
C PRO A 334 2.22 -17.90 -8.80
N TRP A 335 2.50 -18.51 -7.65
CA TRP A 335 3.72 -19.31 -7.40
C TRP A 335 3.48 -20.82 -7.42
N LYS A 336 2.34 -21.32 -7.92
CA LYS A 336 2.12 -22.78 -8.07
C LYS A 336 3.10 -23.46 -9.06
N THR A 337 4.00 -22.70 -9.69
CA THR A 337 5.17 -23.19 -10.44
C THR A 337 6.47 -23.28 -9.62
N GLN A 338 6.51 -22.90 -8.34
CA GLN A 338 7.65 -23.12 -7.44
C GLN A 338 7.20 -23.66 -6.08
N THR A 339 7.43 -24.95 -5.86
CA THR A 339 6.96 -25.77 -4.73
C THR A 339 7.70 -25.56 -3.40
N THR A 340 8.48 -24.49 -3.25
CA THR A 340 9.22 -24.24 -1.99
C THR A 340 8.92 -22.84 -1.46
N PRO A 341 8.31 -22.72 -0.25
CA PRO A 341 8.22 -21.44 0.44
C PRO A 341 9.62 -20.88 0.70
N PRO A 342 9.87 -19.58 0.55
CA PRO A 342 11.10 -18.98 1.06
C PRO A 342 11.11 -19.11 2.60
N GLN A 343 12.23 -19.59 3.13
CA GLN A 343 12.49 -19.66 4.57
C GLN A 343 12.51 -18.23 5.18
N PRO A 344 12.17 -18.06 6.48
CA PRO A 344 12.33 -16.80 7.19
C PRO A 344 13.77 -16.28 7.02
N ILE A 345 13.93 -15.00 6.69
CA ILE A 345 15.24 -14.37 6.63
C ILE A 345 15.71 -14.19 8.10
N PRO A 346 16.79 -14.85 8.54
CA PRO A 346 17.36 -14.60 9.85
C PRO A 346 17.83 -13.14 9.92
N PRO A 347 17.82 -12.49 11.10
CA PRO A 347 18.38 -11.15 11.25
C PRO A 347 19.80 -11.14 10.70
N ALA A 348 20.12 -10.13 9.88
CA ALA A 348 21.42 -10.01 9.25
C ALA A 348 22.51 -10.00 10.34
N ILE A 349 23.34 -11.05 10.36
CA ILE A 349 24.57 -11.06 11.15
C ILE A 349 25.45 -9.96 10.55
N PRO A 350 25.94 -8.98 11.35
CA PRO A 350 26.86 -7.97 10.86
C PRO A 350 28.07 -8.67 10.23
N GLN A 351 28.28 -8.49 8.92
CA GLN A 351 29.51 -8.98 8.30
C GLN A 351 30.68 -8.13 8.82
N PRO A 352 31.79 -8.76 9.23
CA PRO A 352 32.99 -8.03 9.61
C PRO A 352 33.53 -7.28 8.39
N SER A 353 33.84 -6.00 8.58
CA SER A 353 34.45 -5.14 7.56
C SER A 353 35.68 -5.82 6.95
N PRO A 354 35.88 -5.77 5.62
CA PRO A 354 37.09 -6.28 5.01
C PRO A 354 38.30 -5.55 5.57
N GLY A 355 39.14 -6.27 6.30
CA GLY A 355 40.40 -5.77 6.83
C GLY A 355 41.32 -5.34 5.70
N LEU A 356 41.93 -4.16 5.87
CA LEU A 356 43.05 -3.69 5.07
C LEU A 356 44.15 -4.76 5.09
N SER A 357 44.41 -5.39 3.96
CA SER A 357 45.62 -6.20 3.78
C SER A 357 46.84 -5.28 3.86
N PRO A 358 47.86 -5.59 4.69
CA PRO A 358 49.06 -4.79 4.77
C PRO A 358 49.88 -4.97 3.48
N THR A 359 50.33 -3.85 2.91
CA THR A 359 51.26 -3.83 1.78
C THR A 359 52.62 -4.42 2.19
N PRO A 360 53.29 -5.22 1.33
CA PRO A 360 54.63 -5.71 1.63
C PRO A 360 55.63 -4.55 1.54
N ARG A 361 56.43 -4.37 2.60
CA ARG A 361 57.64 -3.54 2.53
C ARG A 361 58.57 -4.13 1.49
N SER A 362 58.91 -3.34 0.48
CA SER A 362 60.11 -3.55 -0.32
C SER A 362 61.21 -2.66 0.25
N SER A 363 62.28 -3.27 0.74
CA SER A 363 63.60 -2.65 0.98
C SER A 363 64.55 -3.19 -0.10
N PRO A 364 65.58 -2.44 -0.53
CA PRO A 364 66.65 -1.94 0.33
C PRO A 364 66.52 -0.47 0.75
#